data_AF-A0A4U8QAP1-F1
#
_entry.id   AF-A0A4U8QAP1-F1
#
_cell.length_a   1.000
_cell.length_b   1.000
_cell.length_c   1.000
_cell.angle_alpha   90.00
_cell.angle_beta   90.00
_cell.angle_gamma   90.00
#
_symmetry.space_group_name_H-M   'P 1'
#
loop_
_entity.id
_entity.type
_entity.pdbx_description
1 polymer ?
#
loop_
_entity_poly.entity_id
_entity_poly.type
_entity_poly.pdbx_seq_one_letter_code
_entity_poly.pdbx_strand_id
1 'polypeptide(L)'
;MSEMENESQKQGQNRFLEFIMERVAPGSEEEAKGLLTDSFYRMDQGKLTKEYLDEFMPKLLLLLKEEYIEEVTRVMVDFNSRNVN
;
A
#
# COMPACT_ATOMS: atom_id res chain seq x y z
N MET A 1 4.54 21.99 -1.67
CA MET A 1 3.61 21.00 -2.21
C MET A 1 2.39 21.74 -2.72
N SER A 2 2.09 21.61 -4.02
CA SER A 2 0.94 22.25 -4.67
C SER A 2 -0.32 21.41 -4.46
N GLU A 3 -1.52 22.01 -4.54
CA GLU A 3 -2.80 21.28 -4.48
C GLU A 3 -2.88 20.15 -5.53
N MET A 4 -2.25 20.36 -6.70
CA MET A 4 -2.17 19.37 -7.78
C MET A 4 -1.36 18.11 -7.42
N GLU A 5 -0.30 18.24 -6.61
CA GLU A 5 0.49 17.09 -6.14
C GLU A 5 -0.32 16.22 -5.16
N ASN A 6 -1.12 16.86 -4.31
CA ASN A 6 -1.97 16.16 -3.34
C ASN A 6 -3.11 15.38 -4.03
N GLU A 7 -3.71 15.93 -5.09
CA GLU A 7 -4.77 15.24 -5.84
C GLU A 7 -4.23 14.01 -6.59
N SER A 8 -3.05 14.11 -7.20
CA SER A 8 -2.41 12.96 -7.86
C SER A 8 -2.08 11.85 -6.86
N GLN A 9 -1.61 12.22 -5.66
CA GLN A 9 -1.33 11.26 -4.59
C GLN A 9 -2.60 10.52 -4.15
N LYS A 10 -3.69 11.26 -3.92
CA LYS A 10 -4.98 10.68 -3.51
C LYS A 10 -5.56 9.73 -4.54
N GLN A 11 -5.45 10.07 -5.83
CA GLN A 11 -5.83 9.16 -6.91
C GLN A 11 -4.97 7.89 -6.91
N GLY A 12 -3.66 8.02 -6.67
CA GLY A 12 -2.75 6.88 -6.53
C GLY A 12 -3.14 5.96 -5.37
N GLN A 13 -3.44 6.53 -4.20
CA GLN A 13 -3.88 5.78 -3.01
C GLN A 13 -5.18 4.99 -3.29
N ASN A 14 -6.17 5.62 -3.93
CA ASN A 14 -7.43 4.95 -4.27
C ASN A 14 -7.22 3.78 -5.24
N ARG A 15 -6.42 3.97 -6.29
CA ARG A 15 -6.11 2.90 -7.25
C ARG A 15 -5.36 1.75 -6.58
N PHE A 16 -4.43 2.06 -5.68
CA PHE A 16 -3.69 1.04 -4.95
C PHE A 16 -4.60 0.27 -3.97
N LEU A 17 -5.51 0.97 -3.28
CA LEU A 17 -6.53 0.34 -2.44
C LEU A 17 -7.37 -0.64 -3.24
N GLU A 18 -7.99 -0.19 -4.34
CA GLU A 18 -8.80 -1.05 -5.21
C GLU A 18 -8.01 -2.27 -5.70
N PHE A 19 -6.80 -2.05 -6.20
CA PHE A 19 -5.90 -3.10 -6.66
C PHE A 19 -5.63 -4.17 -5.58
N ILE A 20 -5.33 -3.76 -4.35
CA ILE A 20 -5.07 -4.70 -3.26
C ILE A 20 -6.36 -5.40 -2.83
N MET A 21 -7.48 -4.69 -2.69
CA MET A 21 -8.74 -5.28 -2.22
C MET A 21 -9.27 -6.39 -3.14
N GLU A 22 -9.01 -6.34 -4.45
CA GLU A 22 -9.33 -7.44 -5.38
C GLU A 22 -8.51 -8.73 -5.11
N ARG A 23 -7.33 -8.58 -4.50
CA ARG A 23 -6.32 -9.62 -4.29
C ARG A 23 -6.29 -10.14 -2.86
N VAL A 24 -6.99 -9.48 -1.94
CA VAL A 24 -7.13 -9.91 -0.55
C VAL A 24 -7.89 -11.23 -0.46
N ALA A 25 -7.44 -12.09 0.44
CA ALA A 25 -8.10 -13.36 0.75
C ALA A 25 -9.46 -13.10 1.42
N PRO A 26 -10.50 -13.91 1.14
CA PRO A 26 -11.80 -13.76 1.78
C PRO A 26 -11.69 -13.82 3.30
N GLY A 27 -12.24 -12.83 4.00
CA GLY A 27 -12.19 -12.71 5.47
C GLY A 27 -11.06 -11.83 6.00
N SER A 28 -10.16 -11.35 5.14
CA SER A 28 -9.04 -10.46 5.50
C SER A 28 -9.24 -9.00 5.06
N GLU A 29 -10.41 -8.66 4.50
CA GLU A 29 -10.69 -7.36 3.88
C GLU A 29 -10.58 -6.19 4.87
N GLU A 30 -11.13 -6.35 6.07
CA GLU A 30 -11.10 -5.30 7.09
C GLU A 30 -9.68 -5.03 7.59
N GLU A 31 -8.91 -6.10 7.82
CA GLU A 31 -7.52 -6.00 8.26
C GLU A 31 -6.63 -5.35 7.18
N ALA A 32 -6.78 -5.80 5.93
CA ALA A 32 -6.04 -5.24 4.80
C ALA A 32 -6.37 -3.75 4.61
N LYS A 33 -7.64 -3.37 4.68
CA LYS A 33 -8.07 -1.97 4.61
C LYS A 33 -7.50 -1.13 5.74
N GLY A 34 -7.45 -1.68 6.96
CA GLY A 34 -6.84 -1.02 8.12
C GLY A 34 -5.36 -0.72 7.91
N LEU A 35 -4.60 -1.72 7.47
CA LEU A 35 -3.18 -1.58 7.15
C LEU A 35 -2.93 -0.53 6.06
N LEU A 36 -3.70 -0.59 4.96
CA LEU A 36 -3.58 0.37 3.86
C LEU A 36 -3.89 1.80 4.30
N THR A 37 -4.94 1.98 5.11
CA THR A 37 -5.35 3.30 5.62
C THR A 37 -4.27 3.93 6.50
N ASP A 38 -3.63 3.15 7.39
CA ASP A 38 -2.50 3.64 8.19
C ASP A 38 -1.30 4.03 7.30
N SER A 39 -1.01 3.23 6.27
CA SER A 39 0.07 3.52 5.33
C SER A 39 -0.18 4.83 4.56
N PHE A 40 -1.42 5.07 4.11
CA PHE A 40 -1.80 6.29 3.40
C PHE A 40 -1.76 7.52 4.31
N TYR A 41 -2.19 7.38 5.56
CA TYR A 41 -2.07 8.44 6.55
C TYR A 41 -0.60 8.84 6.76
N ARG A 42 0.30 7.86 6.87
CA ARG A 42 1.75 8.12 6.98
C ARG A 42 2.31 8.77 5.72
N MET A 43 1.89 8.32 4.55
CA MET A 43 2.27 8.91 3.26
C MET A 43 1.85 10.38 3.16
N ASP A 44 0.61 10.72 3.54
CA ASP A 44 0.12 12.11 3.57
C ASP A 44 0.91 13.01 4.54
N GLN A 45 1.46 12.42 5.60
CA GLN A 45 2.29 13.13 6.57
C GLN A 45 3.77 13.21 6.16
N GLY A 46 4.17 12.61 5.03
CA GLY A 46 5.57 12.47 4.63
C GLY A 46 6.38 11.57 5.59
N LYS A 47 5.72 10.66 6.29
CA LYS A 47 6.27 9.76 7.32
C LYS A 47 6.30 8.29 6.89
N LEU A 48 6.16 8.02 5.61
CA LEU A 48 6.33 6.67 5.08
C LEU A 48 7.83 6.37 5.01
N THR A 49 8.35 5.67 6.02
CA THR A 49 9.78 5.31 6.08
C THR A 49 10.01 3.90 5.56
N LYS A 50 11.26 3.60 5.24
CA LYS A 50 11.67 2.25 4.85
C LYS A 50 11.38 1.22 5.94
N GLU A 51 11.66 1.55 7.20
CA GLU A 51 11.45 0.65 8.33
C GLU A 51 9.97 0.30 8.50
N TYR A 52 9.08 1.28 8.31
CA TYR A 52 7.65 1.02 8.32
C TYR A 52 7.24 0.07 7.19
N LEU A 53 7.79 0.28 5.99
CA LEU A 53 7.51 -0.59 4.85
C LEU A 53 8.03 -2.01 5.07
N ASP A 54 9.21 -2.18 5.68
CA ASP A 54 9.78 -3.49 6.02
C ASP A 54 8.86 -4.28 6.99
N GLU A 55 8.12 -3.60 7.87
CA GLU A 55 7.11 -4.22 8.75
C GLU A 55 5.74 -4.40 8.09
N PHE A 56 5.35 -3.45 7.23
CA PHE A 56 4.04 -3.43 6.58
C PHE A 56 3.94 -4.48 5.48
N MET A 57 4.99 -4.62 4.68
CA MET A 57 5.07 -5.56 3.56
C MET A 57 4.70 -7.01 3.92
N PRO A 58 5.37 -7.66 4.89
CA PRO A 58 5.04 -9.03 5.24
C PRO A 58 3.62 -9.17 5.78
N LYS A 59 3.12 -8.18 6.53
CA LYS A 59 1.74 -8.18 7.05
C LYS A 59 0.72 -8.13 5.92
N LEU A 60 0.94 -7.26 4.93
CA LEU A 60 0.04 -7.16 3.78
C LEU A 60 0.02 -8.45 2.96
N LEU A 61 1.19 -9.04 2.68
CA LEU A 61 1.31 -10.25 1.88
C LEU A 61 0.59 -11.46 2.51
N LEU A 62 0.54 -11.54 3.84
CA LEU A 62 -0.18 -12.60 4.57
C LEU A 62 -1.70 -12.53 4.39
N LEU A 63 -2.23 -11.39 3.97
CA LEU A 63 -3.67 -11.15 3.81
C LEU A 63 -4.14 -11.35 2.36
N LEU A 64 -3.23 -11.69 1.45
CA LEU A 64 -3.54 -11.88 0.04
C LEU A 64 -3.87 -13.33 -0.28
N LYS A 65 -4.59 -13.54 -1.38
CA LYS A 65 -4.69 -14.87 -1.99
C LYS A 65 -3.30 -15.26 -2.51
N GLU A 66 -2.94 -16.52 -2.33
CA GLU A 66 -1.58 -17.03 -2.61
C GLU A 66 -1.14 -16.73 -4.06
N GLU A 67 -2.06 -16.82 -5.02
CA GLU A 67 -1.78 -16.57 -6.44
C GLU A 67 -1.37 -15.12 -6.76
N TYR A 68 -1.65 -14.16 -5.88
CA TYR A 68 -1.34 -12.74 -6.09
C TYR A 68 -0.13 -12.23 -5.30
N ILE A 69 0.44 -13.05 -4.40
CA ILE A 69 1.58 -12.64 -3.55
C ILE A 69 2.75 -12.16 -4.41
N GLU A 70 3.12 -12.89 -5.46
CA GLU A 70 4.22 -12.50 -6.34
C GLU A 70 3.96 -11.20 -7.11
N GLU A 71 2.72 -11.02 -7.61
CA GLU A 71 2.32 -9.81 -8.34
C GLU A 71 2.44 -8.58 -7.44
N VAL A 72 1.83 -8.65 -6.25
CA VAL A 72 1.85 -7.54 -5.30
C VAL A 72 3.27 -7.25 -4.81
N THR A 73 4.08 -8.28 -4.57
CA THR A 73 5.50 -8.09 -4.21
C THR A 73 6.25 -7.28 -5.26
N ARG A 74 6.08 -7.59 -6.55
CA ARG A 74 6.74 -6.85 -7.63
C ARG A 74 6.30 -5.38 -7.68
N VAL A 75 4.99 -5.12 -7.58
CA VAL A 75 4.44 -3.75 -7.57
C VAL A 75 5.00 -2.93 -6.40
N MET A 76 5.14 -3.56 -5.24
CA MET A 76 5.63 -2.91 -4.02
C MET A 76 7.13 -2.63 -4.03
N VAL A 77 7.94 -3.52 -4.62
CA VAL A 77 9.36 -3.25 -4.85
C VAL A 77 9.55 -2.04 -5.75
N ASP A 78 8.79 -1.97 -6.84
CA ASP A 78 8.79 -0.81 -7.74
C ASP A 78 8.34 0.46 -7.01
N PHE A 79 7.32 0.36 -6.15
CA PHE A 79 6.83 1.48 -5.35
C PHE A 79 7.90 1.99 -4.37
N ASN A 80 8.56 1.10 -3.63
CA ASN A 80 9.59 1.45 -2.65
C ASN A 80 10.81 2.11 -3.31
N SER A 81 11.21 1.61 -4.49
CA SER A 81 12.35 2.19 -5.21
C SER A 81 12.13 3.65 -5.65
N ARG A 82 10.87 4.10 -5.76
CA ARG A 82 10.50 5.42 -6.27
C ARG A 82 10.05 6.42 -5.21
N ASN A 83 9.56 5.96 -4.06
CA ASN A 83 8.82 6.80 -3.11
C ASN A 83 9.38 6.78 -1.67
N VAL A 84 10.47 6.07 -1.42
CA VAL A 84 11.13 6.05 -0.10
C VAL A 84 12.20 7.13 -0.06
N ASN A 85 12.17 7.93 1.01
CA ASN A 85 13.09 9.05 1.25
C ASN A 85 14.41 8.59 1.88
#